data_AF-A0AA42IG05-F1
#
_entry.id   AF-A0AA42IG05-F1
#
_cell.length_a   1.000
_cell.length_b   1.000
_cell.length_c   1.000
_cell.angle_alpha   90.00
_cell.angle_beta   90.00
_cell.angle_gamma   90.00
#
_symmetry.space_group_name_H-M   'P 1'
#
loop_
_entity.id
_entity.type
_entity.pdbx_description
1 polymer ?
#
loop_
_entity_poly.entity_id
_entity_poly.type
_entity_poly.pdbx_seq_one_letter_code
_entity_poly.pdbx_strand_id
1 'polypeptide(L)'
;MLREFNHKLALIVKKRMTAKVILLALLSLQTTSIMADPPKAVWYRYYDSKGIANVSSSVTPNHIRYGYEALDSNMQVIQRARPYNAEKDAQYAPQRAAAAKQRESDLKLKRAYTNSQVATQKRNTALSYILKQIKFQQDELKQLQNDRIGFLRQEKENMRKGKSNPKPLQDMIDYNSKNIVMKKEQIQSLQSHYRNTKAEYDRIIARLKTLE
;
A
#
# COMPACT_ATOMS: atom_id res chain seq x y z
N MET A 1 68.27 34.84 -8.75
CA MET A 1 67.14 33.90 -8.97
C MET A 1 66.21 33.74 -7.78
N LEU A 2 66.68 33.64 -6.52
CA LEU A 2 65.81 33.45 -5.35
C LEU A 2 64.83 34.62 -5.07
N ARG A 3 65.26 35.87 -5.34
CA ARG A 3 64.49 37.09 -5.04
C ARG A 3 63.23 37.25 -5.92
N GLU A 4 63.32 36.87 -7.19
CA GLU A 4 62.20 36.89 -8.15
C GLU A 4 61.15 35.82 -7.83
N PHE A 5 61.58 34.63 -7.40
CA PHE A 5 60.69 33.53 -7.05
C PHE A 5 59.84 33.86 -5.80
N ASN A 6 60.46 34.44 -4.78
CA ASN A 6 59.75 34.86 -3.56
C ASN A 6 58.77 36.01 -3.82
N HIS A 7 59.09 36.93 -4.75
CA HIS A 7 58.18 38.01 -5.12
C HIS A 7 56.94 37.48 -5.87
N LYS A 8 57.12 36.52 -6.77
CA LYS A 8 56.00 35.85 -7.48
C LYS A 8 55.13 35.04 -6.51
N LEU A 9 55.71 34.35 -5.54
CA LEU A 9 54.97 33.63 -4.49
C LEU A 9 54.13 34.57 -3.61
N ALA A 10 54.70 35.70 -3.17
CA ALA A 10 53.97 36.70 -2.38
C ALA A 10 52.78 37.31 -3.15
N LEU A 11 52.95 37.56 -4.45
CA LEU A 11 51.89 38.07 -5.33
C LEU A 11 50.77 37.03 -5.54
N ILE A 12 51.11 35.75 -5.69
CA ILE A 12 50.13 34.66 -5.82
C ILE A 12 49.35 34.47 -4.51
N VAL A 13 50.01 34.53 -3.36
CA VAL A 13 49.35 34.44 -2.04
C VAL A 13 48.43 35.63 -1.79
N LYS A 14 48.85 36.86 -2.12
CA LYS A 14 48.03 38.08 -1.99
C LYS A 14 46.82 38.06 -2.94
N LYS A 15 46.99 37.57 -4.18
CA LYS A 15 45.89 37.38 -5.15
C LYS A 15 44.91 36.28 -4.73
N ARG A 16 45.40 35.21 -4.08
CA ARG A 16 44.56 34.16 -3.47
C ARG A 16 43.82 34.63 -2.22
N MET A 17 44.43 35.44 -1.35
CA MET A 17 43.75 36.01 -0.18
C MET A 17 42.67 37.02 -0.57
N THR A 18 42.95 37.93 -1.52
CA THR A 18 41.96 38.89 -2.02
C THR A 18 40.80 38.21 -2.72
N ALA A 19 41.04 37.18 -3.53
CA ALA A 19 39.98 36.36 -4.11
C ALA A 19 39.12 35.64 -3.06
N LYS A 20 39.73 35.13 -1.98
CA LYS A 20 38.99 34.49 -0.87
C LYS A 20 38.15 35.49 -0.08
N VAL A 21 38.65 36.70 0.14
CA VAL A 21 37.90 37.77 0.86
C VAL A 21 36.73 38.28 0.02
N ILE A 22 36.91 38.42 -1.30
CA ILE A 22 35.82 38.79 -2.23
C ILE A 22 34.78 37.66 -2.30
N LEU A 23 35.21 36.39 -2.33
CA LEU A 23 34.30 35.24 -2.31
C LEU A 23 33.52 35.12 -1.00
N LEU A 24 34.13 35.45 0.15
CA LEU A 24 33.45 35.46 1.46
C LEU A 24 32.42 36.61 1.57
N ALA A 25 32.73 37.79 1.01
CA ALA A 25 31.82 38.94 1.01
C ALA A 25 30.63 38.77 0.04
N LEU A 26 30.79 37.97 -1.01
CA LEU A 26 29.68 37.58 -1.91
C LEU A 26 28.78 36.48 -1.33
N LEU A 27 29.25 35.71 -0.34
CA LEU A 27 28.46 34.66 0.30
C LEU A 27 27.56 35.15 1.45
N SER A 28 27.75 36.38 1.94
CA SER A 28 26.97 36.95 3.05
C SER A 28 25.76 37.79 2.61
N LEU A 29 25.51 37.93 1.31
CA LEU A 29 24.27 38.50 0.79
C LEU A 29 23.14 37.46 0.84
N GLN A 30 22.78 37.04 2.04
CA GLN A 30 21.57 36.25 2.26
C GLN A 30 20.39 37.21 2.17
N THR A 31 19.76 37.28 1.00
CA THR A 31 18.46 37.93 0.84
C THR A 31 17.46 37.20 1.74
N THR A 32 17.11 37.80 2.86
CA THR A 32 15.98 37.37 3.68
C THR A 32 14.71 37.63 2.88
N SER A 33 14.25 36.63 2.14
CA SER A 33 12.92 36.64 1.55
C SER A 33 11.92 36.73 2.70
N ILE A 34 11.39 37.93 2.96
CA ILE A 34 10.22 38.08 3.82
C ILE A 34 9.08 37.38 3.06
N MET A 35 8.81 36.13 3.40
CA MET A 35 7.63 35.43 2.93
C MET A 35 6.44 36.10 3.63
N ALA A 36 5.84 37.09 2.97
CA ALA A 36 4.56 37.62 3.41
C ALA A 36 3.54 36.47 3.39
N ASP A 37 2.75 36.36 4.46
CA ASP A 37 1.69 35.36 4.53
C ASP A 37 0.79 35.47 3.29
N PRO A 38 0.39 34.33 2.69
CA PRO A 38 -0.48 34.35 1.53
C PRO A 38 -1.76 35.13 1.89
N PRO A 39 -2.23 36.04 1.01
CA PRO A 39 -3.35 36.90 1.33
C PRO A 39 -4.58 36.04 1.63
N LYS A 40 -5.19 36.27 2.80
CA LYS A 40 -6.31 35.48 3.31
C LYS A 40 -7.63 36.10 2.88
N ALA A 41 -8.56 35.27 2.44
CA ALA A 41 -9.92 35.69 2.14
C ALA A 41 -10.64 36.16 3.41
N VAL A 42 -11.12 37.40 3.40
CA VAL A 42 -11.96 38.01 4.45
C VAL A 42 -13.39 38.15 3.96
N TRP A 43 -13.58 38.47 2.68
CA TRP A 43 -14.90 38.66 2.08
C TRP A 43 -15.07 37.80 0.83
N TYR A 44 -16.32 37.54 0.49
CA TYR A 44 -16.72 36.85 -0.72
C TYR A 44 -17.74 37.71 -1.44
N ARG A 45 -17.53 37.93 -2.74
CA ARG A 45 -18.39 38.74 -3.58
C ARG A 45 -18.92 37.91 -4.73
N TYR A 46 -20.23 37.95 -4.99
CA TYR A 46 -20.80 37.47 -6.26
C TYR A 46 -21.61 38.57 -6.93
N TYR A 47 -21.86 38.38 -8.23
CA TYR A 47 -22.76 39.22 -9.00
C TYR A 47 -24.01 38.41 -9.29
N ASP A 48 -25.18 38.96 -8.98
CA ASP A 48 -26.45 38.32 -9.32
C ASP A 48 -26.76 38.48 -10.82
N SER A 49 -27.92 37.97 -11.27
CA SER A 49 -28.33 38.08 -12.68
C SER A 49 -28.54 39.52 -13.17
N LYS A 50 -28.62 40.50 -12.26
CA LYS A 50 -28.74 41.94 -12.56
C LYS A 50 -27.40 42.66 -12.50
N GLY A 51 -26.30 41.94 -12.22
CA GLY A 51 -24.97 42.51 -12.07
C GLY A 51 -24.74 43.22 -10.74
N ILE A 52 -25.60 43.01 -9.74
CA ILE A 52 -25.46 43.66 -8.42
C ILE A 52 -24.45 42.88 -7.59
N ALA A 53 -23.42 43.58 -7.11
CA ALA A 53 -22.41 43.02 -6.23
C ALA A 53 -23.01 42.74 -4.84
N ASN A 54 -22.96 41.49 -4.42
CA ASN A 54 -23.39 41.03 -3.11
C ASN A 54 -22.16 40.50 -2.37
N VAL A 55 -21.89 41.05 -1.17
CA VAL A 55 -20.69 40.70 -0.38
C VAL A 55 -21.10 40.06 0.94
N SER A 56 -20.41 39.00 1.33
CA SER A 56 -20.59 38.33 2.62
C SER A 56 -19.24 37.91 3.20
N SER A 57 -19.17 37.74 4.51
CA SER A 57 -18.01 37.13 5.20
C SER A 57 -17.94 35.61 5.01
N SER A 58 -18.96 35.00 4.39
CA SER A 58 -19.02 33.56 4.13
C SER A 58 -19.57 33.25 2.74
N VAL A 59 -19.18 32.09 2.18
CA VAL A 59 -19.67 31.62 0.89
C VAL A 59 -21.09 31.08 1.06
N THR A 60 -22.06 31.73 0.40
CA THR A 60 -23.48 31.30 0.40
C THR A 60 -23.83 30.49 -0.85
N PRO A 61 -24.98 29.79 -0.90
CA PRO A 61 -25.41 29.06 -2.11
C PRO A 61 -25.46 29.93 -3.37
N ASN A 62 -25.79 31.23 -3.25
CA ASN A 62 -25.78 32.15 -4.39
C ASN A 62 -24.36 32.42 -4.91
N HIS A 63 -23.36 32.47 -4.04
CA HIS A 63 -21.95 32.57 -4.46
C HIS A 63 -21.55 31.34 -5.29
N ILE A 64 -21.96 30.15 -4.86
CA ILE A 64 -21.69 28.90 -5.61
C ILE A 64 -22.42 28.92 -6.94
N ARG A 65 -23.68 29.35 -6.96
CA ARG A 65 -24.53 29.40 -8.17
C ARG A 65 -23.99 30.37 -9.24
N TYR A 66 -23.58 31.57 -8.85
CA TYR A 66 -23.16 32.62 -9.78
C TYR A 66 -21.63 32.71 -9.96
N GLY A 67 -20.87 31.94 -9.18
CA GLY A 67 -19.43 32.15 -9.05
C GLY A 67 -19.16 33.35 -8.14
N TYR A 68 -17.97 33.40 -7.58
CA TYR A 68 -17.61 34.43 -6.62
C TYR A 68 -16.14 34.79 -6.66
N GLU A 69 -15.83 35.95 -6.14
CA GLU A 69 -14.48 36.43 -5.91
C GLU A 69 -14.22 36.40 -4.41
N ALA A 70 -13.11 35.77 -4.01
CA ALA A 70 -12.61 35.90 -2.65
C ALA A 70 -11.77 37.18 -2.59
N LEU A 71 -12.02 38.00 -1.58
CA LEU A 71 -11.40 39.30 -1.38
C LEU A 71 -10.61 39.31 -0.07
N ASP A 72 -9.50 40.04 -0.05
CA ASP A 72 -8.74 40.30 1.18
C ASP A 72 -9.40 41.37 2.06
N SER A 73 -8.74 41.75 3.16
CA SER A 73 -9.21 42.81 4.06
C SER A 73 -9.37 44.18 3.38
N ASN A 74 -8.67 44.41 2.27
CA ASN A 74 -8.67 45.65 1.50
C ASN A 74 -9.66 45.59 0.32
N MET A 75 -10.54 44.59 0.28
CA MET A 75 -11.50 44.34 -0.80
C MET A 75 -10.85 44.04 -2.16
N GLN A 76 -9.58 43.63 -2.18
CA GLN A 76 -8.87 43.24 -3.39
C GLN A 76 -9.15 41.78 -3.73
N VAL A 77 -9.38 41.47 -5.01
CA VAL A 77 -9.64 40.10 -5.46
C VAL A 77 -8.36 39.29 -5.39
N ILE A 78 -8.39 38.23 -4.60
CA ILE A 78 -7.28 37.29 -4.44
C ILE A 78 -7.54 35.94 -5.11
N GLN A 79 -8.81 35.59 -5.34
CA GLN A 79 -9.19 34.37 -6.03
C GLN A 79 -10.55 34.51 -6.73
N ARG A 80 -10.75 33.84 -7.86
CA ARG A 80 -12.04 33.74 -8.56
C ARG A 80 -12.50 32.29 -8.66
N ALA A 81 -13.69 32.00 -8.13
CA ALA A 81 -14.40 30.74 -8.27
C ALA A 81 -15.44 30.85 -9.38
N ARG A 82 -15.47 29.85 -10.27
CA ARG A 82 -16.44 29.79 -11.36
C ARG A 82 -17.84 29.45 -10.84
N PRO A 83 -18.91 29.86 -11.54
CA PRO A 83 -20.26 29.36 -11.27
C PRO A 83 -20.30 27.83 -11.27
N TYR A 84 -21.10 27.27 -10.37
CA TYR A 84 -21.36 25.84 -10.34
C TYR A 84 -21.96 25.37 -11.67
N ASN A 85 -21.45 24.25 -12.17
CA ASN A 85 -21.88 23.64 -13.42
C ASN A 85 -22.28 22.19 -13.14
N ALA A 86 -23.59 21.91 -13.20
CA ALA A 86 -24.16 20.62 -12.86
C ALA A 86 -23.74 19.52 -13.86
N GLU A 87 -23.58 19.86 -15.14
CA GLU A 87 -23.21 18.91 -16.19
C GLU A 87 -21.77 18.42 -15.99
N LYS A 88 -20.83 19.32 -15.72
CA LYS A 88 -19.45 18.98 -15.38
C LYS A 88 -19.38 18.20 -14.08
N ASP A 89 -20.13 18.61 -13.06
CA ASP A 89 -20.14 17.88 -11.79
C ASP A 89 -20.65 16.45 -11.96
N ALA A 90 -21.71 16.25 -12.74
CA ALA A 90 -22.23 14.94 -13.10
C ALA A 90 -21.22 14.10 -13.91
N GLN A 91 -20.47 14.72 -14.83
CA GLN A 91 -19.40 14.04 -15.58
C GLN A 91 -18.26 13.54 -14.67
N TYR A 92 -17.85 14.32 -13.67
CA TYR A 92 -16.78 13.93 -12.75
C TYR A 92 -17.27 13.13 -11.53
N ALA A 93 -18.58 13.06 -11.27
CA ALA A 93 -19.15 12.34 -10.13
C ALA A 93 -18.71 10.87 -10.05
N PRO A 94 -18.67 10.08 -11.14
CA PRO A 94 -18.18 8.70 -11.09
C PRO A 94 -16.71 8.61 -10.67
N GLN A 95 -15.86 9.52 -11.15
CA GLN A 95 -14.44 9.55 -10.79
C GLN A 95 -14.26 9.94 -9.31
N ARG A 96 -15.01 10.93 -8.82
CA ARG A 96 -15.03 11.31 -7.40
C ARG A 96 -15.49 10.16 -6.52
N ALA A 97 -16.54 9.45 -6.93
CA ALA A 97 -17.05 8.30 -6.20
C ALA A 97 -16.03 7.15 -6.18
N ALA A 98 -15.37 6.85 -7.29
CA ALA A 98 -14.31 5.84 -7.36
C ALA A 98 -13.11 6.21 -6.46
N ALA A 99 -12.65 7.46 -6.51
CA ALA A 99 -11.58 7.95 -5.65
C ALA A 99 -11.96 7.94 -4.16
N ALA A 100 -13.22 8.24 -3.82
CA ALA A 100 -13.72 8.13 -2.45
C ALA A 100 -13.72 6.67 -1.97
N LYS A 101 -14.22 5.73 -2.78
CA LYS A 101 -14.18 4.29 -2.48
C LYS A 101 -12.76 3.78 -2.30
N GLN A 102 -11.84 4.20 -3.17
CA GLN A 102 -10.42 3.82 -3.06
C GLN A 102 -9.82 4.34 -1.75
N ARG A 103 -10.01 5.63 -1.43
CA ARG A 103 -9.55 6.20 -0.15
C ARG A 103 -10.12 5.47 1.05
N GLU A 104 -11.42 5.14 1.02
CA GLU A 104 -12.05 4.35 2.08
C GLU A 104 -11.41 2.96 2.22
N SER A 105 -11.15 2.28 1.10
CA SER A 105 -10.48 0.97 1.09
C SER A 105 -9.04 1.06 1.63
N ASP A 106 -8.30 2.10 1.28
CA ASP A 106 -6.94 2.34 1.74
C ASP A 106 -6.91 2.61 3.25
N LEU A 107 -7.87 3.39 3.76
CA LEU A 107 -8.04 3.64 5.19
C LEU A 107 -8.38 2.34 5.93
N LYS A 108 -9.21 1.47 5.36
CA LYS A 108 -9.50 0.15 5.93
C LYS A 108 -8.22 -0.71 5.99
N LEU A 109 -7.42 -0.74 4.92
CA LEU A 109 -6.14 -1.46 4.92
C LEU A 109 -5.17 -0.92 5.98
N LYS A 110 -5.00 0.41 6.08
CA LYS A 110 -4.16 1.03 7.10
C LYS A 110 -4.66 0.75 8.52
N ARG A 111 -5.97 0.69 8.76
CA ARG A 111 -6.53 0.31 10.06
C ARG A 111 -6.29 -1.17 10.40
N ALA A 112 -6.41 -2.06 9.43
CA ALA A 112 -6.28 -3.50 9.64
C ALA A 112 -4.82 -3.95 9.85
N TYR A 113 -3.89 -3.29 9.16
CA TYR A 113 -2.48 -3.72 9.09
C TYR A 113 -1.49 -2.69 9.59
N THR A 114 -1.86 -1.42 9.77
CA THR A 114 -0.96 -0.30 10.07
C THR A 114 0.03 0.02 8.95
N ASN A 115 0.87 -0.94 8.57
CA ASN A 115 1.89 -0.84 7.53
C ASN A 115 2.14 -2.21 6.83
N SER A 116 2.91 -2.19 5.77
CA SER A 116 3.27 -3.32 4.91
C SER A 116 4.11 -4.36 5.65
N GLN A 117 4.89 -3.96 6.66
CA GLN A 117 5.69 -4.86 7.48
C GLN A 117 4.82 -5.73 8.40
N VAL A 118 3.83 -5.14 9.06
CA VAL A 118 2.86 -5.86 9.89
C VAL A 118 1.99 -6.80 9.03
N ALA A 119 1.58 -6.36 7.83
CA ALA A 119 0.92 -7.25 6.87
C ALA A 119 1.80 -8.45 6.47
N THR A 120 3.09 -8.21 6.25
CA THR A 120 4.08 -9.26 5.95
C THR A 120 4.22 -10.26 7.09
N GLN A 121 4.28 -9.80 8.33
CA GLN A 121 4.33 -10.67 9.51
C GLN A 121 3.06 -11.52 9.63
N LYS A 122 1.87 -10.92 9.48
CA LYS A 122 0.59 -11.65 9.50
C LYS A 122 0.53 -12.70 8.39
N ARG A 123 0.97 -12.39 7.16
CA ARG A 123 1.10 -13.35 6.07
C ARG A 123 1.97 -14.53 6.50
N ASN A 124 3.18 -14.26 6.99
CA ASN A 124 4.13 -15.33 7.34
C ASN A 124 3.57 -16.24 8.44
N THR A 125 2.89 -15.68 9.44
CA THR A 125 2.20 -16.44 10.48
C THR A 125 1.09 -17.33 9.91
N ALA A 126 0.21 -16.76 9.08
CA ALA A 126 -0.89 -17.50 8.45
C ALA A 126 -0.37 -18.63 7.56
N LEU A 127 0.63 -18.35 6.71
CA LEU A 127 1.25 -19.35 5.84
C LEU A 127 1.96 -20.45 6.64
N SER A 128 2.63 -20.10 7.74
CA SER A 128 3.25 -21.07 8.64
C SER A 128 2.23 -22.03 9.26
N TYR A 129 1.06 -21.51 9.66
CA TYR A 129 -0.02 -22.34 10.18
C TYR A 129 -0.55 -23.33 9.13
N ILE A 130 -0.81 -22.86 7.91
CA ILE A 130 -1.26 -23.74 6.81
C ILE A 130 -0.21 -24.80 6.48
N LEU A 131 1.08 -24.43 6.46
CA LEU A 131 2.17 -25.39 6.23
C LEU A 131 2.25 -26.47 7.32
N LYS A 132 2.05 -26.10 8.59
CA LYS A 132 1.98 -27.07 9.70
C LYS A 132 0.82 -28.04 9.50
N GLN A 133 -0.35 -27.56 9.08
CA GLN A 133 -1.48 -28.42 8.77
C GLN A 133 -1.19 -29.36 7.60
N ILE A 134 -0.61 -28.85 6.51
CA ILE A 134 -0.21 -29.68 5.36
C ILE A 134 0.76 -30.77 5.81
N LYS A 135 1.79 -30.43 6.58
CA LYS A 135 2.78 -31.39 7.07
C LYS A 135 2.11 -32.47 7.92
N PHE A 136 1.25 -32.07 8.86
CA PHE A 136 0.51 -33.01 9.69
C PHE A 136 -0.34 -33.98 8.85
N GLN A 137 -1.08 -33.48 7.86
CA GLN A 137 -1.86 -34.34 6.95
C GLN A 137 -0.98 -35.26 6.09
N GLN A 138 0.21 -34.82 5.69
CA GLN A 138 1.17 -35.64 4.96
C GLN A 138 1.74 -36.77 5.82
N ASP A 139 2.03 -36.50 7.09
CA ASP A 139 2.51 -37.51 8.03
C ASP A 139 1.43 -38.58 8.29
N GLU A 140 0.16 -38.17 8.48
CA GLU A 140 -0.98 -39.09 8.58
C GLU A 140 -1.17 -39.92 7.31
N LEU A 141 -1.08 -39.30 6.13
CA LEU A 141 -1.16 -40.00 4.84
C LEU A 141 -0.07 -41.06 4.71
N LYS A 142 1.18 -40.72 5.09
CA LYS A 142 2.31 -41.64 5.04
C LYS A 142 2.07 -42.85 5.96
N GLN A 143 1.52 -42.63 7.15
CA GLN A 143 1.17 -43.71 8.06
C GLN A 143 0.13 -44.65 7.43
N LEU A 144 -0.98 -44.12 6.92
CA LEU A 144 -2.03 -44.93 6.25
C LEU A 144 -1.47 -45.74 5.06
N GLN A 145 -0.54 -45.16 4.30
CA GLN A 145 0.11 -45.85 3.19
C GLN A 145 0.97 -47.02 3.67
N ASN A 146 1.74 -46.83 4.74
CA ASN A 146 2.56 -47.89 5.33
C ASN A 146 1.70 -49.02 5.90
N ASP A 147 0.63 -48.66 6.63
CA ASP A 147 -0.32 -49.63 7.19
C ASP A 147 -0.98 -50.45 6.08
N ARG A 148 -1.43 -49.79 5.02
CA ARG A 148 -2.00 -50.48 3.84
C ARG A 148 -1.01 -51.45 3.18
N ILE A 149 0.26 -51.08 3.06
CA ILE A 149 1.30 -51.99 2.53
C ILE A 149 1.44 -53.22 3.43
N GLY A 150 1.41 -53.04 4.75
CA GLY A 150 1.41 -54.12 5.73
C GLY A 150 0.22 -55.07 5.55
N PHE A 151 -1.00 -54.53 5.48
CA PHE A 151 -2.21 -55.32 5.31
C PHE A 151 -2.25 -56.07 3.97
N LEU A 152 -1.85 -55.43 2.87
CA LEU A 152 -1.76 -56.11 1.56
C LEU A 152 -0.71 -57.23 1.55
N ARG A 153 0.39 -57.09 2.31
CA ARG A 153 1.37 -58.17 2.46
C ARG A 153 0.77 -59.35 3.22
N GLN A 154 0.03 -59.09 4.29
CA GLN A 154 -0.67 -60.13 5.04
C GLN A 154 -1.72 -60.84 4.18
N GLU A 155 -2.48 -60.09 3.39
CA GLU A 155 -3.46 -60.61 2.45
C GLU A 155 -2.81 -61.59 1.46
N LYS A 156 -1.71 -61.20 0.82
CA LYS A 156 -0.95 -62.05 -0.11
C LYS A 156 -0.39 -63.31 0.56
N GLU A 157 0.08 -63.20 1.79
CA GLU A 157 0.62 -64.34 2.52
C GLU A 157 -0.47 -65.36 2.89
N ASN A 158 -1.67 -64.90 3.23
CA ASN A 158 -2.82 -65.79 3.45
C ASN A 158 -3.19 -66.53 2.16
N MET A 159 -3.25 -65.82 1.04
CA MET A 159 -3.52 -66.41 -0.28
C MET A 159 -2.47 -67.47 -0.65
N ARG A 160 -1.18 -67.18 -0.41
CA ARG A 160 -0.08 -68.13 -0.65
C ARG A 160 -0.21 -69.40 0.20
N LYS A 161 -0.75 -69.27 1.41
CA LYS A 161 -1.03 -70.38 2.34
C LYS A 161 -2.37 -71.08 2.08
N GLY A 162 -3.12 -70.68 1.06
CA GLY A 162 -4.47 -71.21 0.79
C GLY A 162 -5.50 -70.88 1.86
N LYS A 163 -5.24 -69.87 2.71
CA LYS A 163 -6.15 -69.42 3.76
C LYS A 163 -7.03 -68.28 3.25
N SER A 164 -8.31 -68.28 3.62
CA SER A 164 -9.21 -67.15 3.39
C SER A 164 -8.81 -65.95 4.23
N ASN A 165 -8.96 -64.74 3.69
CA ASN A 165 -8.68 -63.51 4.45
C ASN A 165 -9.77 -63.26 5.50
N PRO A 166 -9.40 -62.99 6.77
CA PRO A 166 -10.37 -62.58 7.78
C PRO A 166 -11.04 -61.27 7.40
N LYS A 167 -12.34 -61.14 7.66
CA LYS A 167 -13.10 -59.90 7.41
C LYS A 167 -12.45 -58.64 8.01
N PRO A 168 -11.93 -58.66 9.25
CA PRO A 168 -11.22 -57.49 9.80
C PRO A 168 -10.06 -56.98 8.94
N LEU A 169 -9.33 -57.87 8.25
CA LEU A 169 -8.23 -57.48 7.36
C LEU A 169 -8.74 -56.73 6.13
N GLN A 170 -9.83 -57.21 5.53
CA GLN A 170 -10.47 -56.54 4.40
C GLN A 170 -11.00 -55.15 4.79
N ASP A 171 -11.68 -55.07 5.94
CA ASP A 171 -12.23 -53.82 6.43
C ASP A 171 -11.11 -52.78 6.71
N MET A 172 -9.94 -53.21 7.20
CA MET A 172 -8.76 -52.35 7.38
C MET A 172 -8.17 -51.85 6.06
N ILE A 173 -8.12 -52.70 5.02
CA ILE A 173 -7.64 -52.32 3.68
C ILE A 173 -8.58 -51.29 3.06
N ASP A 174 -9.89 -51.51 3.17
CA ASP A 174 -10.91 -50.59 2.65
C ASP A 174 -10.90 -49.26 3.39
N TYR A 175 -10.83 -49.30 4.72
CA TYR A 175 -10.71 -48.11 5.56
C TYR A 175 -9.48 -47.28 5.17
N ASN A 176 -8.31 -47.90 5.04
CA ASN A 176 -7.09 -47.19 4.64
C ASN A 176 -7.23 -46.61 3.22
N SER A 177 -7.78 -47.37 2.29
CA SER A 177 -7.93 -46.93 0.89
C SER A 177 -8.83 -45.68 0.80
N LYS A 178 -9.96 -45.67 1.51
CA LYS A 178 -10.86 -44.50 1.57
C LYS A 178 -10.18 -43.29 2.22
N ASN A 179 -9.53 -43.48 3.37
CA ASN A 179 -8.87 -42.39 4.09
C ASN A 179 -7.67 -41.82 3.33
N ILE A 180 -6.91 -42.64 2.60
CA ILE A 180 -5.82 -42.17 1.73
C ILE A 180 -6.35 -41.19 0.67
N VAL A 181 -7.50 -41.49 0.04
CA VAL A 181 -8.11 -40.58 -0.96
C VAL A 181 -8.54 -39.28 -0.29
N MET A 182 -9.28 -39.37 0.81
CA MET A 182 -9.72 -38.19 1.57
C MET A 182 -8.55 -37.29 2.01
N LYS A 183 -7.47 -37.88 2.54
CA LYS A 183 -6.29 -37.13 2.99
C LYS A 183 -5.58 -36.42 1.83
N LYS A 184 -5.52 -37.05 0.65
CA LYS A 184 -4.97 -36.42 -0.56
C LYS A 184 -5.79 -35.20 -0.98
N GLU A 185 -7.12 -35.30 -0.96
CA GLU A 185 -8.02 -34.18 -1.27
C GLU A 185 -7.89 -33.04 -0.24
N GLN A 186 -7.80 -33.38 1.05
CA GLN A 186 -7.55 -32.40 2.12
C GLN A 186 -6.23 -31.67 1.93
N ILE A 187 -5.14 -32.38 1.61
CA ILE A 187 -3.84 -31.77 1.31
C ILE A 187 -3.95 -30.83 0.10
N GLN A 188 -4.64 -31.24 -0.97
CA GLN A 188 -4.83 -30.39 -2.15
C GLN A 188 -5.63 -29.12 -1.84
N SER A 189 -6.67 -29.23 -1.01
CA SER A 189 -7.44 -28.09 -0.52
C SER A 189 -6.56 -27.12 0.28
N LEU A 190 -5.77 -27.63 1.24
CA LEU A 190 -4.83 -26.82 2.02
C LEU A 190 -3.76 -26.15 1.15
N GLN A 191 -3.24 -26.85 0.14
CA GLN A 191 -2.29 -26.27 -0.82
C GLN A 191 -2.92 -25.14 -1.64
N SER A 192 -4.18 -25.29 -2.03
CA SER A 192 -4.93 -24.24 -2.73
C SER A 192 -5.20 -23.05 -1.81
N HIS A 193 -5.59 -23.31 -0.57
CA HIS A 193 -5.74 -22.29 0.46
C HIS A 193 -4.43 -21.52 0.70
N TYR A 194 -3.29 -22.22 0.79
CA TYR A 194 -1.97 -21.59 0.90
C TYR A 194 -1.70 -20.61 -0.24
N ARG A 195 -1.91 -21.04 -1.50
CA ARG A 195 -1.67 -20.19 -2.68
C ARG A 195 -2.58 -18.96 -2.69
N ASN A 196 -3.86 -19.14 -2.37
CA ASN A 196 -4.85 -18.07 -2.34
C ASN A 196 -4.53 -17.05 -1.24
N THR A 197 -4.26 -17.52 -0.02
CA THR A 197 -3.86 -16.68 1.11
C THR A 197 -2.58 -15.91 0.80
N LYS A 198 -1.58 -16.58 0.20
CA LYS A 198 -0.35 -15.91 -0.22
C LYS A 198 -0.63 -14.79 -1.22
N ALA A 199 -1.43 -15.06 -2.27
CA ALA A 199 -1.75 -14.08 -3.29
C ALA A 199 -2.55 -12.88 -2.73
N GLU A 200 -3.48 -13.14 -1.81
CA GLU A 200 -4.25 -12.09 -1.12
C GLU A 200 -3.32 -11.15 -0.34
N TYR A 201 -2.48 -11.71 0.52
CA TYR A 201 -1.52 -10.92 1.29
C TYR A 201 -0.51 -10.18 0.41
N ASP A 202 -0.04 -10.79 -0.68
CA ASP A 202 0.89 -10.13 -1.60
C ASP A 202 0.26 -8.88 -2.24
N ARG A 203 -1.04 -8.91 -2.58
CA ARG A 203 -1.78 -7.73 -3.05
C ARG A 203 -1.91 -6.67 -1.96
N ILE A 204 -2.25 -7.07 -0.73
CA ILE A 204 -2.38 -6.17 0.42
C ILE A 204 -1.06 -5.46 0.70
N ILE A 205 0.05 -6.22 0.75
CA ILE A 205 1.40 -5.70 1.00
C ILE A 205 1.81 -4.75 -0.12
N ALA A 206 1.58 -5.12 -1.39
CA ALA A 206 1.87 -4.24 -2.52
C ALA A 206 1.11 -2.93 -2.43
N ARG A 207 -0.19 -2.97 -2.08
CA ARG A 207 -0.99 -1.75 -1.91
C ARG A 207 -0.47 -0.89 -0.76
N LEU A 208 -0.21 -1.48 0.41
CA LEU A 208 0.30 -0.74 1.57
C LEU A 208 1.64 -0.05 1.28
N LYS A 209 2.55 -0.70 0.54
CA LYS A 209 3.82 -0.08 0.12
C LYS A 209 3.64 1.16 -0.75
N THR A 210 2.55 1.26 -1.52
CA THR A 210 2.25 2.48 -2.30
C THR A 210 1.70 3.62 -1.46
N LEU A 211 1.35 3.36 -0.20
CA LEU A 211 0.73 4.31 0.73
C LEU A 211 1.66 4.76 1.86
N GLU A 212 2.90 4.26 1.86
CA GLU A 212 4.00 4.52 2.79
C GLU A 212 4.98 5.52 2.19
#